data_AF-A0A926VMT8-F1
#
_entry.id   AF-A0A926VMT8-F1
#
_cell.length_a   1.000
_cell.length_b   1.000
_cell.length_c   1.000
_cell.angle_alpha   90.00
_cell.angle_beta   90.00
_cell.angle_gamma   90.00
#
_symmetry.space_group_name_H-M   'P 1'
#
loop_
_entity.id
_entity.type
_entity.pdbx_description
1 polymer ?
#
loop_
_entity_poly.entity_id
_entity_poly.type
_entity_poly.pdbx_seq_one_letter_code
_entity_poly.pdbx_strand_id
1 'polypeptide(L)'
;MSANVTNFGANSLGFHRTGQVVVASGEDSQEEELKPFEELVKNTEKLDGLFPLYRHKNSGKIYLEIKPQQLNKNYLLTIAIESGIGQGQIYRGMGLNDAIFYFRRVNNNLLFTLRNLQFRTRPGDPQQGYINRSFSDSVLASLPIISIHPQRQTILIDMNDLLLKEDLADLTSNLREAFNAHYQLEENKSYFGNVQVFPQNVEVDSVYGLSLQAEEDSLPIVTLPDRRALTIAVHYSLSEIPENNGYVPRLADDRVGYFTTDYEDFSENQSNSPTVQYIYRWHLEKQDPSAAISPPKKQIVFWIENK
;
A
#
# COMPACT_ATOMS: atom_id res chain seq x y z
N MET A 1 -29.55 -47.21 -71.65
CA MET A 1 -28.56 -46.70 -72.61
C MET A 1 -27.75 -45.60 -71.93
N SER A 2 -26.42 -45.63 -72.13
CA SER A 2 -25.36 -44.65 -71.77
C SER A 2 -25.29 -44.17 -70.30
N ALA A 3 -24.27 -44.53 -69.51
CA ALA A 3 -22.86 -44.11 -69.55
C ALA A 3 -22.70 -42.60 -69.32
N ASN A 4 -22.19 -42.20 -68.14
CA ASN A 4 -20.86 -41.63 -67.84
C ASN A 4 -20.61 -40.28 -68.55
N VAL A 5 -20.01 -39.26 -67.92
CA VAL A 5 -18.55 -39.14 -67.74
C VAL A 5 -18.25 -37.76 -67.08
N THR A 6 -17.56 -37.80 -65.92
CA THR A 6 -16.44 -36.95 -65.39
C THR A 6 -16.47 -35.41 -65.45
N ASN A 7 -15.70 -34.60 -64.70
CA ASN A 7 -14.82 -34.64 -63.51
C ASN A 7 -13.90 -33.41 -63.66
N PHE A 8 -13.69 -32.58 -62.64
CA PHE A 8 -12.55 -31.64 -62.45
C PHE A 8 -12.79 -30.97 -61.09
N GLY A 9 -11.92 -30.90 -60.07
CA GLY A 9 -10.59 -31.42 -59.70
C GLY A 9 -10.40 -31.02 -58.21
N ALA A 10 -9.90 -31.90 -57.33
CA ALA A 10 -8.54 -31.89 -56.73
C ALA A 10 -8.08 -30.50 -56.23
N ASN A 11 -7.62 -30.23 -55.00
CA ASN A 11 -6.99 -30.99 -53.90
C ASN A 11 -7.19 -30.16 -52.60
N SER A 12 -7.62 -30.71 -51.47
CA SER A 12 -6.87 -31.50 -50.47
C SER A 12 -5.73 -30.74 -49.77
N LEU A 13 -5.87 -30.62 -48.43
CA LEU A 13 -4.83 -30.86 -47.44
C LEU A 13 -5.53 -30.96 -46.07
N GLY A 14 -5.71 -32.19 -45.61
CA GLY A 14 -6.17 -32.48 -44.26
C GLY A 14 -5.01 -32.53 -43.28
N PHE A 15 -5.33 -32.53 -41.99
CA PHE A 15 -4.63 -33.34 -40.99
C PHE A 15 -5.61 -33.72 -39.88
N HIS A 16 -5.89 -35.02 -39.79
CA HIS A 16 -6.32 -35.66 -38.55
C HIS A 16 -5.10 -35.83 -37.63
N ARG A 17 -5.22 -35.41 -36.37
CA ARG A 17 -4.52 -36.07 -35.26
C ARG A 17 -5.46 -36.12 -34.05
N THR A 18 -5.89 -37.35 -33.78
CA THR A 18 -6.25 -37.87 -32.47
C THR A 18 -5.24 -37.42 -31.40
N GLY A 19 -5.73 -36.75 -30.36
CA GLY A 19 -5.01 -36.48 -29.13
C GLY A 19 -5.92 -36.76 -27.95
N GLN A 20 -5.52 -37.71 -27.11
CA GLN A 20 -6.14 -38.03 -25.83
C GLN A 20 -6.45 -36.76 -25.03
N VAL A 21 -7.67 -36.70 -24.49
CA VAL A 21 -7.96 -35.89 -23.31
C VAL A 21 -7.14 -36.48 -22.16
N VAL A 22 -5.95 -35.93 -21.93
CA VAL A 22 -5.26 -36.11 -20.66
C VAL A 22 -6.05 -35.28 -19.66
N VAL A 23 -6.92 -35.95 -18.91
CA VAL A 23 -7.42 -35.44 -17.64
C VAL A 23 -6.18 -35.31 -16.76
N ALA A 24 -5.64 -34.11 -16.66
CA ALA A 24 -4.68 -33.79 -15.63
C ALA A 24 -5.40 -34.00 -14.30
N SER A 25 -5.09 -35.13 -13.66
CA SER A 25 -5.43 -35.42 -12.28
C SER A 25 -5.03 -34.22 -11.42
N GLY A 26 -5.99 -33.72 -10.65
CA GLY A 26 -5.78 -32.62 -9.74
C GLY A 26 -4.55 -32.85 -8.86
N GLU A 27 -3.66 -31.88 -8.86
CA GLU A 27 -2.84 -31.65 -7.70
C GLU A 27 -3.79 -31.20 -6.59
N ASP A 28 -4.02 -32.07 -5.62
CA ASP A 28 -4.58 -31.73 -4.32
C ASP A 28 -3.71 -30.59 -3.74
N SER A 29 -4.19 -29.35 -3.89
CA SER A 29 -3.76 -28.26 -3.04
C SER A 29 -4.19 -28.62 -1.62
N GLN A 30 -3.27 -29.19 -0.83
CA GLN A 30 -3.43 -29.24 0.61
C GLN A 30 -3.61 -27.78 1.07
N GLU A 31 -4.85 -27.41 1.44
CA GLU A 31 -5.06 -26.22 2.25
C GLU A 31 -4.21 -26.42 3.50
N GLU A 32 -3.10 -25.66 3.62
CA GLU A 32 -2.35 -25.61 4.87
C GLU A 32 -3.31 -25.23 5.98
N GLU A 33 -3.55 -26.17 6.89
CA GLU A 33 -4.46 -25.97 8.02
C GLU A 33 -3.93 -24.81 8.87
N LEU A 34 -4.78 -23.79 9.05
CA LEU A 34 -4.41 -22.58 9.78
C LEU A 34 -3.98 -22.93 11.21
N LYS A 35 -2.91 -22.29 11.68
CA LYS A 35 -2.42 -22.52 13.05
C LYS A 35 -3.44 -21.97 14.07
N PRO A 36 -3.56 -22.60 15.26
CA PRO A 36 -4.39 -22.06 16.33
C PRO A 36 -3.97 -20.65 16.74
N PHE A 37 -4.91 -19.72 16.83
CA PHE A 37 -4.64 -18.32 17.15
C PHE A 37 -3.85 -18.16 18.46
N GLU A 38 -4.31 -18.82 19.53
CA GLU A 38 -3.70 -18.77 20.87
C GLU A 38 -2.27 -19.33 20.91
N GLU A 39 -1.94 -20.25 20.00
CA GLU A 39 -0.59 -20.79 19.90
C GLU A 39 0.36 -19.75 19.30
N LEU A 40 -0.06 -19.06 18.23
CA LEU A 40 0.75 -18.04 17.56
C LEU A 40 1.02 -16.82 18.44
N VAL A 41 0.00 -16.37 19.19
CA VAL A 41 0.13 -15.19 20.07
C VAL A 41 0.68 -15.53 21.45
N LYS A 42 1.03 -16.79 21.72
CA LYS A 42 1.68 -17.18 22.96
C LYS A 42 3.02 -16.43 23.12
N ASN A 43 3.32 -15.99 24.34
CA ASN A 43 4.52 -15.21 24.67
C ASN A 43 4.66 -13.87 23.93
N THR A 44 3.55 -13.33 23.43
CA THR A 44 3.52 -11.98 22.88
C THR A 44 3.04 -10.97 23.93
N GLU A 45 3.41 -9.72 23.73
CA GLU A 45 2.75 -8.57 24.32
C GLU A 45 1.67 -8.08 23.35
N LYS A 46 0.44 -7.92 23.84
CA LYS A 46 -0.67 -7.40 23.06
C LYS A 46 -0.72 -5.88 23.20
N LEU A 47 -0.71 -5.18 22.07
CA LEU A 47 -0.89 -3.74 21.96
C LEU A 47 -2.27 -3.48 21.34
N ASP A 48 -3.20 -2.96 22.13
CA ASP A 48 -4.58 -2.74 21.71
C ASP A 48 -4.78 -1.36 21.08
N GLY A 49 -5.54 -1.29 19.97
CA GLY A 49 -5.93 -0.05 19.32
C GLY A 49 -6.56 -0.29 17.95
N LEU A 50 -6.26 0.58 16.96
CA LEU A 50 -6.87 0.52 15.63
C LEU A 50 -6.72 -0.87 15.00
N PHE A 51 -5.48 -1.33 14.84
CA PHE A 51 -5.15 -2.72 14.55
C PHE A 51 -4.41 -3.28 15.76
N PRO A 52 -4.99 -4.24 16.50
CA PRO A 52 -4.27 -4.87 17.60
C PRO A 52 -3.01 -5.56 17.07
N LEU A 53 -1.90 -5.36 17.77
CA LEU A 53 -0.62 -5.99 17.45
C LEU A 53 -0.22 -6.97 18.55
N TYR A 54 0.45 -8.04 18.17
CA TYR A 54 1.02 -9.02 19.09
C TYR A 54 2.52 -9.11 18.86
N ARG A 55 3.32 -8.49 19.74
CA ARG A 55 4.78 -8.45 19.63
C ARG A 55 5.41 -9.56 20.45
N HIS A 56 6.11 -10.48 19.80
CA HIS A 56 6.79 -11.58 20.46
C HIS A 56 8.00 -11.08 21.27
N LYS A 57 8.04 -11.39 22.56
CA LYS A 57 8.99 -10.80 23.53
C LYS A 57 10.47 -11.08 23.21
N ASN A 58 10.76 -12.23 22.59
CA ASN A 58 12.14 -12.66 22.36
C ASN A 58 12.63 -12.37 20.94
N SER A 59 11.77 -12.54 19.93
CA SER A 59 12.16 -12.40 18.53
C SER A 59 11.85 -11.02 17.95
N GLY A 60 11.05 -10.21 18.64
CA GLY A 60 10.57 -8.92 18.13
C GLY A 60 9.57 -9.03 16.98
N LYS A 61 9.22 -10.25 16.54
CA LYS A 61 8.21 -10.54 15.52
C LYS A 61 6.86 -9.94 15.90
N ILE A 62 6.15 -9.36 14.94
CA ILE A 62 4.86 -8.73 15.19
C ILE A 62 3.79 -9.42 14.33
N TYR A 63 2.69 -9.82 14.97
CA TYR A 63 1.48 -10.19 14.26
C TYR A 63 0.49 -9.04 14.29
N LEU A 64 -0.19 -8.84 13.17
CA LEU A 64 -1.22 -7.81 13.02
C LEU A 64 -2.59 -8.49 12.93
N GLU A 65 -3.53 -8.03 13.77
CA GLU A 65 -4.88 -8.55 13.83
C GLU A 65 -5.89 -7.61 13.17
N ILE A 66 -6.76 -8.18 12.34
CA ILE A 66 -7.71 -7.44 11.50
C ILE A 66 -9.11 -7.96 11.76
N LYS A 67 -10.01 -7.04 12.13
CA LYS A 67 -11.43 -7.35 12.32
C LYS A 67 -12.14 -7.45 10.96
N PRO A 68 -13.18 -8.29 10.82
CA PRO A 68 -13.94 -8.40 9.58
C PRO A 68 -14.44 -7.05 9.03
N GLN A 69 -14.83 -6.13 9.91
CA GLN A 69 -15.32 -4.79 9.56
C GLN A 69 -14.23 -3.85 9.03
N GLN A 70 -12.96 -4.22 9.21
CA GLN A 70 -11.81 -3.47 8.70
C GLN A 70 -11.42 -3.88 7.28
N LEU A 71 -11.99 -4.96 6.75
CA LEU A 71 -11.79 -5.38 5.36
C LEU A 71 -12.51 -4.42 4.40
N ASN A 72 -11.86 -4.10 3.29
CA ASN A 72 -12.33 -3.15 2.26
C ASN A 72 -12.64 -1.74 2.79
N LYS A 73 -12.27 -1.43 4.04
CA LYS A 73 -12.31 -0.09 4.63
C LYS A 73 -11.02 0.64 4.29
N ASN A 74 -11.14 1.91 3.92
CA ASN A 74 -10.00 2.77 3.60
C ASN A 74 -9.33 3.30 4.87
N TYR A 75 -8.00 3.35 4.84
CA TYR A 75 -7.12 3.90 5.87
C TYR A 75 -6.06 4.77 5.20
N LEU A 76 -5.50 5.72 5.94
CA LEU A 76 -4.38 6.53 5.49
C LEU A 76 -3.07 5.85 5.88
N LEU A 77 -2.17 5.71 4.91
CA LEU A 77 -0.77 5.36 5.10
C LEU A 77 0.07 6.62 4.90
N THR A 78 0.97 6.91 5.83
CA THR A 78 2.06 7.87 5.60
C THR A 78 3.38 7.21 5.93
N ILE A 79 4.38 7.44 5.08
CA ILE A 79 5.72 6.87 5.18
C ILE A 79 6.73 8.00 5.23
N ALA A 80 7.62 7.99 6.21
CA ALA A 80 8.70 8.97 6.33
C ALA A 80 10.00 8.33 6.81
N ILE A 81 11.13 8.96 6.53
CA ILE A 81 12.43 8.53 7.05
C ILE A 81 12.54 8.95 8.52
N GLU A 82 12.68 8.00 9.44
CA GLU A 82 12.99 8.27 10.84
C GLU A 82 14.50 8.37 11.09
N SER A 83 15.31 7.61 10.37
CA SER A 83 16.76 7.72 10.39
C SER A 83 17.33 7.37 9.02
N GLY A 84 18.11 8.29 8.45
CA GLY A 84 18.67 8.15 7.11
C GLY A 84 20.20 8.07 7.11
N ILE A 85 20.77 8.15 5.91
CA ILE A 85 22.23 8.11 5.69
C ILE A 85 22.86 9.49 5.56
N GLY A 86 22.08 10.57 5.66
CA GLY A 86 22.62 11.94 5.63
C GLY A 86 23.10 12.41 4.25
N GLN A 87 22.67 11.75 3.18
CA GLN A 87 22.98 12.11 1.78
C GLN A 87 21.82 11.70 0.87
N GLY A 88 21.70 12.34 -0.30
CA GLY A 88 20.80 11.88 -1.39
C GLY A 88 19.32 11.92 -1.05
N GLN A 89 18.88 12.94 -0.30
CA GLN A 89 17.50 13.07 0.20
C GLN A 89 17.10 12.00 1.23
N ILE A 90 18.03 11.16 1.69
CA ILE A 90 17.75 10.17 2.73
C ILE A 90 18.05 10.80 4.11
N TYR A 91 17.20 11.76 4.50
CA TYR A 91 17.30 12.53 5.74
C TYR A 91 16.10 12.27 6.65
N ARG A 92 16.33 12.30 7.96
CA ARG A 92 15.26 12.22 8.95
C ARG A 92 14.19 13.30 8.71
N GLY A 93 12.93 12.91 8.80
CA GLY A 93 11.76 13.77 8.60
C GLY A 93 11.36 13.95 7.13
N MET A 94 12.10 13.41 6.16
CA MET A 94 11.65 13.42 4.79
C MET A 94 10.48 12.45 4.60
N GLY A 95 9.35 12.95 4.09
CA GLY A 95 8.24 12.12 3.65
C GLY A 95 8.62 11.36 2.37
N LEU A 96 8.31 10.07 2.34
CA LEU A 96 8.55 9.19 1.20
C LEU A 96 7.28 9.00 0.37
N ASN A 97 6.17 8.67 1.03
CA ASN A 97 4.91 8.41 0.35
C ASN A 97 3.73 8.61 1.29
N ASP A 98 2.57 8.95 0.73
CA ASP A 98 1.28 8.83 1.38
C ASP A 98 0.27 8.18 0.43
N ALA A 99 -0.62 7.37 0.98
CA ALA A 99 -1.60 6.66 0.17
C ALA A 99 -2.83 6.31 1.00
N ILE A 100 -3.96 6.17 0.32
CA ILE A 100 -5.10 5.48 0.90
C ILE A 100 -4.95 3.99 0.63
N PHE A 101 -4.95 3.17 1.68
CA PHE A 101 -4.86 1.72 1.56
C PHE A 101 -6.10 1.04 2.14
N TYR A 102 -6.28 -0.22 1.77
CA TYR A 102 -7.26 -1.11 2.38
C TYR A 102 -6.78 -2.56 2.32
N PHE A 103 -7.32 -3.39 3.21
CA PHE A 103 -7.10 -4.82 3.18
C PHE A 103 -8.24 -5.53 2.45
N ARG A 104 -7.90 -6.40 1.49
CA ARG A 104 -8.88 -7.22 0.76
C ARG A 104 -8.57 -8.69 0.93
N ARG A 105 -9.52 -9.46 1.46
CA ARG A 105 -9.39 -10.92 1.51
C ARG A 105 -9.63 -11.52 0.12
N VAL A 106 -8.69 -12.33 -0.35
CA VAL A 106 -8.81 -13.13 -1.57
C VAL A 106 -8.24 -14.51 -1.27
N ASN A 107 -9.09 -15.53 -1.36
CA ASN A 107 -8.74 -16.90 -0.97
C ASN A 107 -8.19 -16.93 0.48
N ASN A 108 -7.03 -17.57 0.68
CA ASN A 108 -6.33 -17.66 1.96
C ASN A 108 -5.30 -16.54 2.17
N ASN A 109 -5.39 -15.46 1.38
CA ASN A 109 -4.52 -14.30 1.50
C ASN A 109 -5.30 -13.03 1.81
N LEU A 110 -4.58 -12.09 2.38
CA LEU A 110 -5.00 -10.72 2.56
C LEU A 110 -4.12 -9.81 1.72
N LEU A 111 -4.73 -9.15 0.75
CA LEU A 111 -4.03 -8.19 -0.10
C LEU A 111 -3.94 -6.85 0.62
N PHE A 112 -2.74 -6.29 0.71
CA PHE A 112 -2.52 -4.89 1.05
C PHE A 112 -2.56 -4.07 -0.23
N THR A 113 -3.60 -3.25 -0.38
CA THR A 113 -3.92 -2.59 -1.66
C THR A 113 -4.00 -1.09 -1.48
N LEU A 114 -3.32 -0.35 -2.35
CA LEU A 114 -3.42 1.11 -2.46
C LEU A 114 -4.56 1.48 -3.41
N ARG A 115 -5.41 2.41 -2.99
CA ARG A 115 -6.50 2.98 -3.79
C ARG A 115 -5.94 3.87 -4.88
N ASN A 116 -6.40 3.65 -6.11
CA ASN A 116 -6.20 4.62 -7.18
C ASN A 116 -7.23 5.74 -7.03
N LEU A 117 -6.77 6.88 -6.54
CA LEU A 117 -7.60 8.09 -6.39
C LEU A 117 -7.38 9.09 -7.52
N GLN A 118 -6.59 8.76 -8.55
CA GLN A 118 -6.25 9.67 -9.63
C GLN A 118 -7.39 9.81 -10.63
N PHE A 119 -8.21 8.78 -10.84
CA PHE A 119 -9.26 8.77 -11.87
C PHE A 119 -10.63 8.65 -11.22
N ARG A 120 -11.49 9.65 -11.40
CA ARG A 120 -12.79 9.73 -10.71
C ARG A 120 -13.91 10.10 -11.67
N THR A 121 -15.13 9.89 -11.20
CA THR A 121 -16.34 10.42 -11.81
C THR A 121 -17.33 10.78 -10.71
N ARG A 122 -18.43 11.43 -11.05
CA ARG A 122 -19.45 11.85 -10.08
C ARG A 122 -20.17 10.62 -9.50
N PRO A 123 -20.62 10.68 -8.22
CA PRO A 123 -21.41 9.60 -7.64
C PRO A 123 -22.64 9.25 -8.49
N GLY A 124 -22.84 7.97 -8.77
CA GLY A 124 -23.95 7.47 -9.57
C GLY A 124 -23.75 7.58 -11.09
N ASP A 125 -22.59 8.03 -11.57
CA ASP A 125 -22.31 8.08 -13.01
C ASP A 125 -22.22 6.66 -13.61
N PRO A 126 -22.90 6.39 -14.75
CA PRO A 126 -22.75 5.12 -15.46
C PRO A 126 -21.31 4.78 -15.85
N GLN A 127 -20.43 5.79 -15.97
CA GLN A 127 -19.02 5.60 -16.30
C GLN A 127 -18.20 4.95 -15.18
N GLN A 128 -18.69 4.95 -13.93
CA GLN A 128 -17.94 4.41 -12.77
C GLN A 128 -17.45 2.97 -13.00
N GLY A 129 -18.28 2.13 -13.64
CA GLY A 129 -17.90 0.75 -13.95
C GLY A 129 -16.75 0.65 -14.96
N TYR A 130 -16.65 1.59 -15.91
CA TYR A 130 -15.54 1.65 -16.85
C TYR A 130 -14.27 2.15 -16.17
N ILE A 131 -14.36 3.23 -15.38
CA ILE A 131 -13.23 3.73 -14.59
C ILE A 131 -12.63 2.63 -13.71
N ASN A 132 -13.46 1.91 -12.96
CA ASN A 132 -13.00 0.82 -12.08
C ASN A 132 -12.35 -0.36 -12.83
N ARG A 133 -12.63 -0.54 -14.13
CA ARG A 133 -12.02 -1.60 -14.95
C ARG A 133 -10.80 -1.13 -15.73
N SER A 134 -10.70 0.18 -15.99
CA SER A 134 -9.60 0.79 -16.74
C SER A 134 -8.45 1.24 -15.85
N PHE A 135 -8.75 1.64 -14.61
CA PHE A 135 -7.79 2.14 -13.63
C PHE A 135 -7.86 1.29 -12.38
N SER A 136 -6.91 0.37 -12.23
CA SER A 136 -6.86 -0.56 -11.11
C SER A 136 -6.25 0.09 -9.86
N ASP A 137 -6.71 -0.38 -8.70
CA ASP A 137 -5.99 -0.26 -7.44
C ASP A 137 -4.69 -1.10 -7.50
N SER A 138 -3.67 -0.71 -6.73
CA SER A 138 -2.34 -1.36 -6.73
C SER A 138 -2.17 -2.31 -5.56
N VAL A 139 -1.95 -3.59 -5.82
CA VAL A 139 -1.65 -4.59 -4.77
C VAL A 139 -0.15 -4.56 -4.48
N LEU A 140 0.25 -4.07 -3.30
CA LEU A 140 1.67 -4.03 -2.90
C LEU A 140 2.11 -5.28 -2.14
N ALA A 141 1.19 -6.00 -1.51
CA ALA A 141 1.51 -7.24 -0.81
C ALA A 141 0.34 -8.24 -0.87
N SER A 142 0.68 -9.53 -0.90
CA SER A 142 -0.26 -10.64 -0.68
C SER A 142 0.18 -11.42 0.55
N LEU A 143 -0.53 -11.22 1.66
CA LEU A 143 -0.14 -11.68 2.98
C LEU A 143 -0.90 -12.96 3.33
N PRO A 144 -0.22 -14.09 3.61
CA PRO A 144 -0.88 -15.31 4.06
C PRO A 144 -1.69 -15.05 5.33
N ILE A 145 -2.94 -15.51 5.33
CA ILE A 145 -3.72 -15.60 6.57
C ILE A 145 -3.12 -16.76 7.37
N ILE A 146 -2.49 -16.46 8.50
CA ILE A 146 -1.82 -17.49 9.33
C ILE A 146 -2.74 -18.06 10.39
N SER A 147 -3.81 -17.34 10.74
CA SER A 147 -4.86 -17.82 11.65
C SER A 147 -6.14 -16.99 11.54
N ILE A 148 -7.26 -17.59 11.95
CA ILE A 148 -8.53 -16.91 12.16
C ILE A 148 -9.01 -17.25 13.57
N HIS A 149 -9.33 -16.24 14.37
CA HIS A 149 -9.81 -16.46 15.73
C HIS A 149 -11.20 -17.11 15.71
N PRO A 150 -11.44 -18.23 16.42
CA PRO A 150 -12.66 -19.02 16.26
C PRO A 150 -13.96 -18.28 16.69
N GLN A 151 -13.92 -17.44 17.73
CA GLN A 151 -15.12 -16.69 18.16
C GLN A 151 -15.23 -15.30 17.54
N ARG A 152 -14.14 -14.53 17.55
CA ARG A 152 -14.13 -13.13 17.08
C ARG A 152 -14.02 -13.00 15.57
N GLN A 153 -13.67 -14.08 14.87
CA GLN A 153 -13.51 -14.13 13.41
C GLN A 153 -12.49 -13.12 12.88
N THR A 154 -11.59 -12.66 13.74
CA THR A 154 -10.48 -11.78 13.36
C THR A 154 -9.40 -12.56 12.63
N ILE A 155 -8.78 -11.92 11.66
CA ILE A 155 -7.71 -12.46 10.83
C ILE A 155 -6.38 -12.07 11.45
N LEU A 156 -5.45 -13.03 11.53
CA LEU A 156 -4.07 -12.78 11.94
C LEU A 156 -3.16 -12.93 10.72
N ILE A 157 -2.26 -11.97 10.54
CA ILE A 157 -1.18 -11.99 9.54
C ILE A 157 0.17 -11.73 10.22
N ASP A 158 1.26 -12.10 9.55
CA ASP A 158 2.61 -11.73 9.94
C ASP A 158 2.93 -10.32 9.44
N MET A 159 3.24 -9.39 10.35
CA MET A 159 3.55 -8.02 9.96
C MET A 159 4.97 -7.89 9.39
N ASN A 160 5.87 -8.86 9.68
CA ASN A 160 7.18 -8.93 9.03
C ASN A 160 7.02 -9.04 7.51
N ASP A 161 6.08 -9.87 7.04
CA ASP A 161 5.82 -10.03 5.60
C ASP A 161 5.40 -8.71 4.96
N LEU A 162 4.70 -7.82 5.67
CA LEU A 162 4.26 -6.55 5.11
C LEU A 162 5.33 -5.45 5.21
N LEU A 163 6.00 -5.32 6.36
CA LEU A 163 6.83 -4.16 6.66
C LEU A 163 8.33 -4.43 6.74
N LEU A 164 8.76 -5.69 6.69
CA LEU A 164 10.19 -6.04 6.68
C LEU A 164 10.61 -6.78 5.42
N LYS A 165 9.68 -7.46 4.74
CA LYS A 165 9.96 -8.20 3.51
C LYS A 165 9.64 -7.41 2.25
N GLU A 166 8.51 -6.70 2.22
CA GLU A 166 8.16 -5.81 1.12
C GLU A 166 8.85 -4.44 1.29
N ASP A 167 9.33 -3.88 0.17
CA ASP A 167 9.88 -2.53 0.10
C ASP A 167 8.76 -1.50 -0.11
N LEU A 168 7.83 -1.40 0.85
CA LEU A 168 6.68 -0.47 0.75
C LEU A 168 7.10 1.00 0.66
N ALA A 169 8.26 1.33 1.19
CA ALA A 169 8.85 2.67 1.15
C ALA A 169 9.60 2.97 -0.15
N ASP A 170 9.69 1.99 -1.06
CA ASP A 170 10.41 2.06 -2.34
C ASP A 170 11.87 2.54 -2.17
N LEU A 171 12.53 2.10 -1.09
CA LEU A 171 13.89 2.52 -0.75
C LEU A 171 14.89 2.09 -1.82
N THR A 172 14.71 0.91 -2.40
CA THR A 172 15.62 0.38 -3.41
C THR A 172 15.58 1.22 -4.69
N SER A 173 14.40 1.66 -5.13
CA SER A 173 14.28 2.59 -6.27
C SER A 173 14.84 3.97 -5.93
N ASN A 174 14.53 4.51 -4.75
CA ASN A 174 15.06 5.81 -4.29
C ASN A 174 16.59 5.81 -4.23
N LEU A 175 17.21 4.73 -3.75
CA LEU A 175 18.67 4.58 -3.74
C LEU A 175 19.26 4.47 -5.14
N ARG A 176 18.57 3.76 -6.05
CA ARG A 176 18.97 3.67 -7.46
C ARG A 176 18.92 5.05 -8.12
N GLU A 177 17.88 5.83 -7.87
CA GLU A 177 17.77 7.19 -8.42
C GLU A 177 18.81 8.14 -7.84
N ALA A 178 18.99 8.14 -6.52
CA ALA A 178 19.89 9.07 -5.84
C ALA A 178 21.37 8.77 -6.09
N PHE A 179 21.75 7.49 -6.25
CA PHE A 179 23.15 7.07 -6.26
C PHE A 179 23.53 6.18 -7.43
N ASN A 180 22.63 5.87 -8.35
CA ASN A 180 22.85 4.85 -9.38
C ASN A 180 23.35 3.51 -8.78
N ALA A 181 22.88 3.17 -7.59
CA ALA A 181 23.36 2.03 -6.81
C ALA A 181 22.24 1.03 -6.56
N HIS A 182 22.53 -0.24 -6.82
CA HIS A 182 21.55 -1.33 -6.70
C HIS A 182 21.66 -1.95 -5.31
N TYR A 183 20.83 -1.50 -4.38
CA TYR A 183 20.71 -2.12 -3.07
C TYR A 183 19.56 -3.13 -3.06
N GLN A 184 19.73 -4.17 -2.26
CA GLN A 184 18.68 -5.11 -1.93
C GLN A 184 18.40 -5.04 -0.44
N LEU A 185 17.12 -5.11 -0.09
CA LEU A 185 16.66 -5.20 1.28
C LEU A 185 16.96 -6.60 1.85
N GLU A 186 17.49 -6.65 3.06
CA GLU A 186 17.92 -7.88 3.74
C GLU A 186 17.06 -8.12 4.98
N GLU A 187 16.16 -9.10 4.93
CA GLU A 187 15.25 -9.41 6.03
C GLU A 187 16.02 -9.75 7.33
N ASN A 188 17.12 -10.49 7.24
CA ASN A 188 17.93 -10.89 8.40
C ASN A 188 18.72 -9.73 9.04
N LYS A 189 18.81 -8.57 8.37
CA LYS A 189 19.40 -7.33 8.91
C LYS A 189 18.32 -6.31 9.27
N SER A 190 17.05 -6.66 9.08
CA SER A 190 15.91 -5.77 9.27
C SER A 190 15.10 -6.15 10.50
N TYR A 191 14.56 -5.16 11.21
CA TYR A 191 13.81 -5.37 12.45
C TYR A 191 12.89 -4.20 12.77
N PHE A 192 11.91 -4.43 13.64
CA PHE A 192 11.03 -3.37 14.13
C PHE A 192 11.67 -2.57 15.27
N GLY A 193 11.62 -1.24 15.15
CA GLY A 193 12.02 -0.27 16.17
C GLY A 193 10.90 0.04 17.16
N ASN A 194 10.53 1.32 17.24
CA ASN A 194 9.41 1.78 18.06
C ASN A 194 8.08 1.31 17.46
N VAL A 195 7.16 0.92 18.32
CA VAL A 195 5.82 0.44 17.92
C VAL A 195 4.83 1.00 18.91
N GLN A 196 3.86 1.76 18.42
CA GLN A 196 2.81 2.36 19.23
C GLN A 196 1.46 2.13 18.57
N VAL A 197 0.47 1.78 19.38
CA VAL A 197 -0.88 1.53 18.92
C VAL A 197 -1.81 2.43 19.71
N PHE A 198 -2.64 3.17 18.99
CA PHE A 198 -3.62 4.11 19.52
C PHE A 198 -5.01 3.75 18.98
N PRO A 199 -6.09 4.34 19.52
CA PRO A 199 -7.44 4.05 19.04
C PRO A 199 -7.67 4.34 17.56
N GLN A 200 -6.95 5.32 16.99
CA GLN A 200 -7.19 5.83 15.63
C GLN A 200 -5.99 5.65 14.70
N ASN A 201 -4.86 5.16 15.19
CA ASN A 201 -3.64 5.01 14.39
C ASN A 201 -2.69 3.97 14.99
N VAL A 202 -1.82 3.46 14.14
CA VAL A 202 -0.71 2.56 14.48
C VAL A 202 0.56 3.16 13.91
N GLU A 203 1.57 3.31 14.76
CA GLU A 203 2.87 3.89 14.41
C GLU A 203 3.95 2.82 14.55
N VAL A 204 4.69 2.54 13.47
CA VAL A 204 5.70 1.49 13.44
C VAL A 204 6.96 1.97 12.73
N ASP A 205 8.10 1.81 13.40
CA ASP A 205 9.41 1.97 12.76
C ASP A 205 9.88 0.61 12.24
N SER A 206 10.23 0.54 10.96
CA SER A 206 11.04 -0.54 10.39
C SER A 206 12.46 -0.04 10.19
N VAL A 207 13.42 -0.72 10.81
CA VAL A 207 14.84 -0.51 10.55
C VAL A 207 15.27 -1.51 9.48
N TYR A 208 15.55 -1.01 8.27
CA TYR A 208 15.96 -1.83 7.14
C TYR A 208 17.48 -1.92 7.05
N GLY A 209 17.98 -3.14 6.96
CA GLY A 209 19.34 -3.39 6.49
C GLY A 209 19.34 -3.62 4.98
N LEU A 210 20.21 -2.95 4.25
CA LEU A 210 20.34 -3.13 2.81
C LEU A 210 21.78 -3.49 2.42
N SER A 211 21.95 -4.37 1.45
CA SER A 211 23.26 -4.73 0.88
C SER A 211 23.39 -4.25 -0.57
N LEU A 212 24.55 -3.70 -0.91
CA LEU A 212 24.88 -3.36 -2.28
C LEU A 212 25.07 -4.63 -3.12
N GLN A 213 24.35 -4.73 -4.23
CA GLN A 213 24.42 -5.87 -5.16
C GLN A 213 25.40 -5.61 -6.31
N ALA A 214 25.51 -4.37 -6.77
CA ALA A 214 26.41 -3.98 -7.86
C ALA A 214 26.95 -2.57 -7.65
N GLU A 215 28.25 -2.37 -7.87
CA GLU A 215 28.92 -1.09 -7.69
C GLU A 215 29.12 -0.29 -8.98
N GLU A 216 28.93 -0.91 -10.15
CA GLU A 216 29.28 -0.32 -11.45
C GLU A 216 28.52 1.00 -11.66
N ASP A 217 29.27 2.07 -11.92
CA ASP A 217 28.78 3.45 -12.08
C ASP A 217 27.98 4.04 -10.89
N SER A 218 28.11 3.47 -9.70
CA SER A 218 27.50 4.04 -8.49
C SER A 218 28.18 5.33 -8.05
N LEU A 219 27.38 6.33 -7.69
CA LEU A 219 27.84 7.57 -7.08
C LEU A 219 28.31 7.30 -5.65
N PRO A 220 29.36 8.01 -5.17
CA PRO A 220 29.92 7.77 -3.86
C PRO A 220 28.96 8.21 -2.75
N ILE A 221 28.77 7.33 -1.76
CA ILE A 221 28.13 7.67 -0.47
C ILE A 221 29.26 7.86 0.54
N VAL A 222 29.50 9.11 0.95
CA VAL A 222 30.67 9.49 1.76
C VAL A 222 30.35 9.64 3.25
N THR A 223 29.08 9.57 3.60
CA THR A 223 28.57 9.72 4.98
C THR A 223 28.58 8.42 5.77
N LEU A 224 28.96 7.29 5.14
CA LEU A 224 28.89 5.97 5.74
C LEU A 224 30.29 5.36 5.98
N PRO A 225 30.46 4.57 7.07
CA PRO A 225 31.71 3.85 7.31
C PRO A 225 32.04 2.79 6.23
N ASP A 226 31.03 2.06 5.75
CA ASP A 226 31.15 1.10 4.64
C ASP A 226 29.88 1.19 3.79
N ARG A 227 30.00 1.73 2.57
CA ARG A 227 28.86 1.94 1.68
C ARG A 227 28.20 0.63 1.21
N ARG A 228 28.84 -0.53 1.35
CA ARG A 228 28.26 -1.80 0.89
C ARG A 228 27.06 -2.24 1.74
N ALA A 229 26.87 -1.65 2.92
CA ALA A 229 25.75 -1.92 3.81
C ALA A 229 25.11 -0.61 4.29
N LEU A 230 23.79 -0.51 4.15
CA LEU A 230 23.02 0.62 4.64
C LEU A 230 22.12 0.19 5.80
N THR A 231 21.84 1.13 6.69
CA THR A 231 20.78 1.01 7.68
C THR A 231 19.91 2.25 7.61
N ILE A 232 18.63 2.08 7.25
CA ILE A 232 17.66 3.17 7.13
C ILE A 232 16.45 2.81 7.99
N ALA A 233 16.06 3.69 8.90
CA ALA A 233 14.82 3.54 9.65
C ALA A 233 13.71 4.33 8.97
N VAL A 234 12.59 3.65 8.71
CA VAL A 234 11.38 4.22 8.11
C VAL A 234 10.24 4.13 9.10
N HIS A 235 9.53 5.23 9.25
CA HIS A 235 8.34 5.35 10.05
C HIS A 235 7.09 5.17 9.19
N TYR A 236 6.19 4.30 9.64
CA TYR A 236 4.89 4.04 9.05
C TYR A 236 3.79 4.44 10.01
N SER A 237 2.90 5.35 9.56
CA SER A 237 1.64 5.65 10.23
C SER A 237 0.48 5.03 9.45
N LEU A 238 -0.29 4.17 10.10
CA LEU A 238 -1.53 3.59 9.58
C LEU A 238 -2.69 4.19 10.37
N SER A 239 -3.45 5.08 9.76
CA SER A 239 -4.45 5.91 10.45
C SER A 239 -5.86 5.72 9.91
N GLU A 240 -6.87 5.85 10.78
CA GLU A 240 -8.26 5.97 10.34
C GLU A 240 -8.48 7.27 9.57
N ILE A 241 -9.32 7.22 8.55
CA ILE A 241 -9.76 8.42 7.82
C ILE A 241 -11.05 8.92 8.47
N PRO A 242 -11.10 10.18 8.94
CA PRO A 242 -12.34 10.76 9.43
C PRO A 242 -13.38 10.87 8.31
N GLU A 243 -14.49 10.17 8.46
CA GLU A 243 -15.62 10.23 7.52
C GLU A 243 -16.67 11.24 8.01
N ASN A 244 -17.35 11.89 7.07
CA ASN A 244 -18.50 12.78 7.34
C ASN A 244 -18.23 13.88 8.38
N ASN A 245 -17.01 14.41 8.41
CA ASN A 245 -16.58 15.39 9.41
C ASN A 245 -16.93 16.85 9.06
N GLY A 246 -17.64 17.10 7.95
CA GLY A 246 -17.99 18.45 7.49
C GLY A 246 -16.89 19.18 6.73
N TYR A 247 -15.75 18.54 6.45
CA TYR A 247 -14.70 19.14 5.63
C TYR A 247 -15.17 19.39 4.20
N VAL A 248 -14.86 20.58 3.68
CA VAL A 248 -15.18 20.97 2.31
C VAL A 248 -13.87 21.30 1.56
N PRO A 249 -13.53 20.53 0.50
CA PRO A 249 -12.35 20.82 -0.32
C PRO A 249 -12.51 22.14 -1.06
N ARG A 250 -11.39 22.77 -1.43
CA ARG A 250 -11.38 24.04 -2.16
C ARG A 250 -10.55 23.91 -3.41
N LEU A 251 -11.13 24.30 -4.54
CA LEU A 251 -10.44 24.33 -5.83
C LEU A 251 -9.24 25.27 -5.78
N ALA A 252 -8.17 24.88 -6.46
CA ALA A 252 -7.04 25.76 -6.72
C ALA A 252 -7.48 26.93 -7.62
N ASP A 253 -6.82 28.07 -7.42
CA ASP A 253 -6.93 29.23 -8.30
C ASP A 253 -5.58 29.40 -8.98
N ASP A 254 -5.55 29.21 -10.30
CA ASP A 254 -4.32 29.17 -11.10
C ASP A 254 -3.47 30.44 -11.01
N ARG A 255 -4.03 31.54 -10.50
CA ARG A 255 -3.31 32.81 -10.30
C ARG A 255 -2.43 32.80 -9.04
N VAL A 256 -2.58 31.79 -8.18
CA VAL A 256 -1.89 31.70 -6.87
C VAL A 256 -1.22 30.34 -6.75
N GLY A 257 0.05 30.33 -6.32
CA GLY A 257 0.75 29.09 -6.02
C GLY A 257 0.21 28.45 -4.74
N TYR A 258 -0.31 27.22 -4.87
CA TYR A 258 -0.73 26.38 -3.75
C TYR A 258 0.02 25.05 -3.77
N PHE A 259 0.10 24.39 -2.62
CA PHE A 259 0.25 22.93 -2.61
C PHE A 259 -1.11 22.33 -2.93
N THR A 260 -1.17 21.42 -3.90
CA THR A 260 -2.41 20.82 -4.38
C THR A 260 -2.36 19.30 -4.38
N THR A 261 -3.55 18.69 -4.34
CA THR A 261 -3.78 17.33 -4.78
C THR A 261 -4.70 17.37 -5.97
N ASP A 262 -4.37 16.58 -6.98
CA ASP A 262 -5.01 16.62 -8.28
C ASP A 262 -5.67 15.27 -8.57
N TYR A 263 -6.73 15.28 -9.38
CA TYR A 263 -7.32 14.08 -9.95
C TYR A 263 -7.94 14.38 -11.32
N GLU A 264 -8.11 13.36 -12.14
CA GLU A 264 -8.77 13.43 -13.44
C GLU A 264 -10.26 13.09 -13.30
N ASP A 265 -11.14 14.03 -13.67
CA ASP A 265 -12.59 13.91 -13.62
C ASP A 265 -13.18 13.51 -14.98
N PHE A 266 -13.76 12.30 -15.03
CA PHE A 266 -14.40 11.73 -16.21
C PHE A 266 -15.92 11.94 -16.23
N SER A 267 -16.48 12.76 -15.35
CA SER A 267 -17.93 13.03 -15.33
C SER A 267 -18.40 13.94 -16.46
N GLU A 268 -17.52 14.77 -17.02
CA GLU A 268 -17.87 15.74 -18.07
C GLU A 268 -17.17 15.44 -19.40
N ASN A 269 -17.95 15.34 -20.48
CA ASN A 269 -17.44 15.08 -21.84
C ASN A 269 -16.85 16.32 -22.55
N GLN A 270 -16.77 17.49 -21.90
CA GLN A 270 -16.60 18.78 -22.60
C GLN A 270 -15.52 19.74 -22.04
N SER A 271 -14.71 19.34 -21.06
CA SER A 271 -13.59 20.19 -20.60
C SER A 271 -12.35 20.02 -21.48
N ASN A 272 -11.63 21.11 -21.75
CA ASN A 272 -10.31 21.09 -22.41
C ASN A 272 -9.23 20.42 -21.53
N SER A 273 -9.48 20.25 -20.23
CA SER A 273 -8.65 19.47 -19.29
C SER A 273 -9.54 18.80 -18.22
N PRO A 274 -9.47 17.48 -18.05
CA PRO A 274 -10.21 16.78 -17.01
C PRO A 274 -9.61 16.96 -15.60
N THR A 275 -8.48 17.67 -15.47
CA THR A 275 -7.76 17.78 -14.21
C THR A 275 -8.48 18.74 -13.24
N VAL A 276 -8.80 18.23 -12.06
CA VAL A 276 -9.34 18.98 -10.93
C VAL A 276 -8.28 19.07 -9.84
N GLN A 277 -7.97 20.28 -9.40
CA GLN A 277 -6.94 20.53 -8.38
C GLN A 277 -7.59 21.09 -7.12
N TYR A 278 -7.30 20.46 -5.97
CA TYR A 278 -7.71 20.96 -4.66
C TYR A 278 -6.51 21.43 -3.86
N ILE A 279 -6.64 22.56 -3.17
CA ILE A 279 -5.56 23.07 -2.32
C ILE A 279 -5.46 22.26 -1.01
N TYR A 280 -4.22 22.11 -0.52
CA TYR A 280 -3.99 21.70 0.86
C TYR A 280 -4.41 22.80 1.82
N ARG A 281 -5.31 22.46 2.73
CA ARG A 281 -5.81 23.39 3.74
C ARG A 281 -6.20 22.67 5.02
N TRP A 282 -6.03 23.37 6.13
CA TRP A 282 -6.54 22.92 7.41
C TRP A 282 -8.07 22.94 7.45
N HIS A 283 -8.65 21.94 8.11
CA HIS A 283 -10.07 21.95 8.45
C HIS A 283 -10.32 22.94 9.59
N LEU A 284 -10.51 24.20 9.23
CA LEU A 284 -10.79 25.30 10.16
C LEU A 284 -12.22 25.77 10.03
N GLU A 285 -12.93 25.73 11.15
CA GLU A 285 -14.25 26.30 11.32
C GLU A 285 -14.18 27.55 12.20
N LYS A 286 -14.88 28.62 11.81
CA LYS A 286 -15.00 29.81 12.65
C LYS A 286 -15.78 29.50 13.92
N GLN A 287 -15.30 29.99 15.06
CA GLN A 287 -16.04 29.98 16.32
C GLN A 287 -17.32 30.82 16.22
N ASP A 288 -17.25 32.00 15.60
CA ASP A 288 -18.41 32.79 15.17
C ASP A 288 -18.53 32.76 13.63
N PRO A 289 -19.48 32.00 13.08
CA PRO A 289 -19.69 31.90 11.64
C PRO A 289 -20.09 33.22 10.96
N SER A 290 -20.69 34.15 11.72
CA SER A 290 -21.20 35.43 11.21
C SER A 290 -20.13 36.52 11.14
N ALA A 291 -19.07 36.39 11.94
CA ALA A 291 -17.98 37.34 11.97
C ALA A 291 -17.11 37.27 10.70
N ALA A 292 -16.62 38.42 10.23
CA ALA A 292 -15.69 38.49 9.11
C ALA A 292 -14.39 37.71 9.41
N ILE A 293 -13.84 37.90 10.61
CA ILE A 293 -12.69 37.17 11.16
C ILE A 293 -13.11 36.60 12.52
N SER A 294 -12.80 35.33 12.76
CA SER A 294 -13.10 34.66 14.02
C SER A 294 -11.94 33.73 14.37
N PRO A 295 -11.60 33.55 15.67
CA PRO A 295 -10.80 32.42 16.11
C PRO A 295 -11.39 31.09 15.62
N PRO A 296 -10.57 30.05 15.42
CA PRO A 296 -11.08 28.74 15.02
C PRO A 296 -11.75 28.03 16.21
N LYS A 297 -12.81 27.25 15.94
CA LYS A 297 -13.46 26.37 16.94
C LYS A 297 -12.46 25.42 17.59
N LYS A 298 -11.57 24.85 16.78
CA LYS A 298 -10.46 23.98 17.21
C LYS A 298 -9.16 24.60 16.74
N GLN A 299 -8.30 24.97 17.69
CA GLN A 299 -6.98 25.53 17.39
C GLN A 299 -6.05 24.47 16.78
N ILE A 300 -5.16 24.91 15.90
CA ILE A 300 -4.04 24.09 15.43
C ILE A 300 -2.93 24.24 16.46
N VAL A 301 -2.49 23.12 17.04
CA VAL A 301 -1.41 23.07 18.02
C VAL A 301 -0.23 22.35 17.37
N PHE A 302 0.90 23.04 17.30
CA PHE A 302 2.16 22.45 16.84
C PHE A 302 2.99 22.03 18.05
N TRP A 303 3.46 20.79 18.04
CA TRP A 303 4.44 20.30 19.00
C TRP A 303 5.79 20.26 18.30
N ILE A 304 6.81 20.82 18.96
CA ILE A 304 8.20 20.63 18.54
C ILE A 304 8.73 19.51 19.41
N GLU A 305 9.00 18.37 18.79
CA GLU A 305 9.62 17.26 19.50
C GLU A 305 11.01 17.67 19.96
N ASN A 306 11.28 17.45 21.25
CA ASN A 306 12.61 17.56 21.82
C ASN A 306 13.11 16.11 22.00
N LYS A 307 14.03 15.66 21.15
CA LYS A 307 14.74 14.39 21.32
C LYS A 307 16.14 14.65 21.83
#